data_AF-A0A935XIE9-F1
#
_entry.id   AF-A0A935XIE9-F1
#
_cell.length_a   1.000
_cell.length_b   1.000
_cell.length_c   1.000
_cell.angle_alpha   90.00
_cell.angle_beta   90.00
_cell.angle_gamma   90.00
#
_symmetry.space_group_name_H-M   'P 1'
#
loop_
_entity.id
_entity.type
_entity.pdbx_description
1 polymer ?
#
loop_
_entity_poly.entity_id
_entity_poly.type
_entity_poly.pdbx_seq_one_letter_code
_entity_poly.pdbx_strand_id
1 'polypeptide(L)'
;MRRRPAVQQAFDEARFGTTRILNVRDALLTGAEAVRRADGWLRAKQVEVADEVLIITGRGNGSVGQIAVVREEVRTLLNRLRRAGVVAEIREHTPGSFAVRLAPLRALFEAPPRTRDGHEGRQRHPTPPNPQSLAGLSAETLDALRQLAILSLHSLGIPAPEARFVQSEMEREFSLLARAIGGPLDEAALRAAVTRALHEYEEADS
;
A
#
# COMPACT_ATOMS: atom_id res chain seq x y z
N MET A 1 -1.96 17.11 -30.69
CA MET A 1 -0.47 17.28 -30.72
C MET A 1 0.16 16.36 -29.68
N ARG A 2 0.96 15.37 -30.07
CA ARG A 2 1.79 14.60 -29.10
C ARG A 2 2.99 15.48 -28.71
N ARG A 3 3.19 15.73 -27.42
CA ARG A 3 4.38 16.46 -26.90
C ARG A 3 5.65 15.66 -27.21
N ARG A 4 6.79 16.34 -27.41
CA ARG A 4 8.09 15.67 -27.56
C ARG A 4 8.43 14.90 -26.26
N PRO A 5 9.01 13.69 -26.32
CA PRO A 5 9.24 12.85 -25.13
C PRO A 5 9.99 13.54 -23.99
N ALA A 6 11.06 14.28 -24.29
CA ALA A 6 11.84 15.01 -23.29
C ALA A 6 11.03 16.12 -22.59
N VAL A 7 10.14 16.78 -23.34
CA VAL A 7 9.24 17.80 -22.77
C VAL A 7 8.23 17.13 -21.83
N GLN A 8 7.65 16.00 -22.24
CA GLN A 8 6.72 15.25 -21.39
C GLN A 8 7.39 14.80 -20.08
N GLN A 9 8.61 14.26 -20.16
CA GLN A 9 9.38 13.85 -19.00
C GLN A 9 9.61 15.02 -18.03
N ALA A 10 10.00 16.20 -18.53
CA ALA A 10 10.20 17.38 -17.68
C ALA A 10 8.90 17.82 -16.97
N PHE A 11 7.74 17.73 -17.64
CA PHE A 11 6.44 17.99 -17.00
C PHE A 11 6.08 16.95 -15.94
N ASP A 12 6.38 15.67 -16.20
CA ASP A 12 6.13 14.59 -15.25
C ASP A 12 7.02 14.75 -14.00
N GLU A 13 8.30 15.05 -14.19
CA GLU A 13 9.24 15.33 -13.09
C GLU A 13 8.82 16.58 -12.29
N ALA A 14 8.34 17.64 -12.95
CA ALA A 14 7.85 18.84 -12.28
C ALA A 14 6.57 18.59 -11.45
N ARG A 15 5.68 17.69 -11.91
CA ARG A 15 4.43 17.37 -11.22
C ARG A 15 4.64 16.39 -10.05
N PHE A 16 5.30 15.28 -10.33
CA PHE A 16 5.40 14.17 -9.37
C PHE A 16 6.66 14.25 -8.52
N GLY A 17 7.73 14.87 -9.03
CA GLY A 17 9.07 14.74 -8.47
C GLY A 17 9.72 13.41 -8.85
N THR A 18 11.05 13.41 -8.96
CA THR A 18 11.83 12.24 -9.41
C THR A 18 11.66 11.02 -8.53
N THR A 19 11.40 11.19 -7.24
CA THR A 19 11.24 10.11 -6.27
C THR A 19 9.86 9.43 -6.31
N ARG A 20 8.89 10.00 -7.03
CA ARG A 20 7.51 9.51 -7.14
C ARG A 20 7.17 9.00 -8.54
N ILE A 21 8.19 8.71 -9.34
CA ILE A 21 8.05 8.13 -10.67
C ILE A 21 8.70 6.74 -10.66
N LEU A 22 7.90 5.70 -10.96
CA LEU A 22 8.38 4.34 -11.15
C LEU A 22 8.28 3.95 -12.63
N ASN A 23 9.43 3.78 -13.27
CA ASN A 23 9.50 3.15 -14.58
C ASN A 23 9.75 1.65 -14.42
N VAL A 24 8.74 0.82 -14.71
CA VAL A 24 8.88 -0.64 -14.62
C VAL A 24 9.58 -1.25 -15.84
N ARG A 25 9.83 -0.47 -16.90
CA ARG A 25 10.46 -0.93 -18.15
C ARG A 25 11.99 -0.76 -18.18
N ASP A 26 12.55 0.15 -17.38
CA ASP A 26 14.02 0.37 -17.39
C ASP A 26 14.81 -0.85 -16.90
N ALA A 27 14.14 -1.80 -16.25
CA ALA A 27 14.65 -3.13 -16.02
C ALA A 27 13.91 -4.09 -16.98
N LEU A 28 14.62 -5.02 -17.63
CA LEU A 28 14.09 -6.07 -18.51
C LEU A 28 13.24 -7.10 -17.70
N LEU A 29 12.27 -6.63 -16.94
CA LEU A 29 11.47 -7.41 -16.02
C LEU A 29 10.38 -8.17 -16.78
N THR A 30 10.15 -9.40 -16.36
CA THR A 30 8.90 -10.13 -16.64
C THR A 30 7.72 -9.38 -16.04
N GLY A 31 6.52 -9.69 -16.53
CA GLY A 31 5.26 -9.18 -15.99
C GLY A 31 5.12 -9.35 -14.46
N ALA A 32 5.41 -10.55 -13.98
CA ALA A 32 5.38 -10.87 -12.55
C ALA A 32 6.39 -10.05 -11.73
N GLU A 33 7.58 -9.78 -12.27
CA GLU A 33 8.60 -8.95 -11.62
C GLU A 33 8.19 -7.48 -11.58
N ALA A 34 7.63 -6.96 -12.67
CA ALA A 34 7.09 -5.61 -12.72
C ALA A 34 5.99 -5.41 -11.67
N VAL A 35 5.09 -6.40 -11.52
CA VAL A 35 4.05 -6.42 -10.49
C VAL A 35 4.65 -6.44 -9.09
N ARG A 36 5.63 -7.31 -8.81
CA ARG A 36 6.27 -7.38 -7.48
C ARG A 36 6.95 -6.06 -7.12
N ARG A 37 7.68 -5.47 -8.06
CA ARG A 37 8.35 -4.18 -7.89
C ARG A 37 7.35 -3.06 -7.63
N ALA A 38 6.27 -2.99 -8.43
CA ALA A 38 5.24 -1.98 -8.25
C ALA A 38 4.45 -2.16 -6.94
N ASP A 39 4.14 -3.39 -6.51
CA ASP A 39 3.46 -3.65 -5.22
C ASP A 39 4.30 -3.16 -4.05
N GLY A 40 5.58 -3.55 -3.98
CA GLY A 40 6.48 -3.11 -2.91
C GLY A 40 6.69 -1.60 -2.91
N TRP A 41 6.93 -1.01 -4.09
CA TRP A 41 7.15 0.43 -4.21
C TRP A 41 5.92 1.27 -3.83
N LEU A 42 4.71 0.87 -4.24
CA LEU A 42 3.49 1.60 -3.89
C LEU A 42 3.22 1.59 -2.38
N ARG A 43 3.47 0.46 -1.72
CA ARG A 43 3.32 0.36 -0.26
C ARG A 43 4.34 1.20 0.48
N ALA A 44 5.60 1.17 0.04
CA ALA A 44 6.63 2.03 0.60
C ALA A 44 6.26 3.51 0.43
N LYS A 45 5.76 3.91 -0.74
CA LYS A 45 5.33 5.30 -1.01
C LYS A 45 4.13 5.71 -0.15
N GLN A 46 3.24 4.79 0.19
CA GLN A 46 2.15 5.07 1.13
C GLN A 46 2.71 5.32 2.53
N VAL A 47 3.65 4.49 2.99
CA VAL A 47 4.33 4.72 4.27
C VAL A 47 5.07 6.06 4.27
N GLU A 48 5.65 6.47 3.14
CA GLU A 48 6.28 7.78 2.95
C GLU A 48 5.30 8.96 2.81
N VAL A 49 3.98 8.73 2.81
CA VAL A 49 2.93 9.76 2.62
C VAL A 49 3.04 10.50 1.28
N ALA A 50 3.44 9.80 0.22
CA ALA A 50 3.36 10.36 -1.11
C ALA A 50 1.88 10.49 -1.53
N ASP A 51 1.41 11.71 -1.82
CA ASP A 51 0.01 11.93 -2.23
C ASP A 51 -0.28 11.31 -3.61
N GLU A 52 0.43 11.75 -4.65
CA GLU A 52 0.29 11.24 -6.03
C GLU A 52 1.62 10.69 -6.55
N VAL A 53 1.56 9.56 -7.25
CA VAL A 53 2.70 8.88 -7.87
C VAL A 53 2.42 8.53 -9.34
N LEU A 54 3.47 8.37 -10.13
CA LEU A 54 3.39 7.99 -11.54
C LEU A 54 4.03 6.61 -11.78
N ILE A 55 3.29 5.70 -12.41
CA ILE A 55 3.81 4.41 -12.87
C ILE A 55 3.85 4.39 -14.39
N ILE A 56 5.04 4.17 -14.95
CA ILE A 56 5.27 4.08 -16.39
C ILE A 56 5.42 2.61 -16.78
N THR A 57 4.48 2.11 -17.59
CA THR A 57 4.39 0.71 -18.06
C THR A 57 4.81 0.51 -19.52
N GLY A 58 5.00 1.58 -20.31
CA GLY A 58 5.40 1.49 -21.72
C GLY A 58 4.96 2.68 -22.59
N ARG A 59 5.00 2.58 -23.93
CA ARG A 59 4.52 3.63 -24.86
C ARG A 59 3.32 3.16 -25.68
N GLY A 60 2.27 3.98 -25.74
CA GLY A 60 1.11 3.76 -26.60
C GLY A 60 1.38 3.99 -28.09
N ASN A 61 0.93 3.01 -28.88
CA ASN A 61 1.05 2.81 -30.33
C ASN A 61 2.49 2.68 -30.86
N GLY A 62 2.79 1.46 -31.35
CA GLY A 62 3.94 1.19 -32.22
C GLY A 62 5.07 0.37 -31.61
N SER A 63 4.79 -0.69 -30.85
CA SER A 63 5.85 -1.53 -30.28
C SER A 63 5.95 -2.87 -31.00
N VAL A 64 7.05 -3.06 -31.72
CA VAL A 64 7.54 -4.38 -32.12
C VAL A 64 7.72 -5.21 -30.84
N GLY A 65 6.98 -6.32 -30.70
CA GLY A 65 7.18 -7.30 -29.63
C GLY A 65 6.10 -7.47 -28.54
N GLN A 66 4.79 -7.30 -28.83
CA GLN A 66 3.67 -7.67 -27.92
C GLN A 66 3.61 -6.92 -26.56
N ILE A 67 3.38 -5.60 -26.59
CA ILE A 67 3.37 -4.70 -25.41
C ILE A 67 1.95 -4.44 -24.86
N ALA A 68 1.27 -5.48 -24.38
CA ALA A 68 -0.01 -5.35 -23.65
C ALA A 68 0.02 -5.93 -22.22
N VAL A 69 0.87 -6.94 -21.98
CA VAL A 69 0.81 -7.77 -20.77
C VAL A 69 1.15 -6.98 -19.49
N VAL A 70 2.28 -6.27 -19.46
CA VAL A 70 2.73 -5.53 -18.25
C VAL A 70 1.75 -4.44 -17.83
N ARG A 71 1.15 -3.71 -18.79
CA ARG A 71 0.18 -2.65 -18.48
C ARG A 71 -1.06 -3.22 -17.80
N GLU A 72 -1.61 -4.32 -18.33
CA GLU A 72 -2.81 -4.94 -17.78
C GLU A 72 -2.55 -5.62 -16.43
N GLU A 73 -1.36 -6.20 -16.24
CA GLU A 73 -0.95 -6.73 -14.94
C GLU A 73 -0.78 -5.64 -13.89
N VAL A 74 -0.18 -4.50 -14.25
CA VAL A 74 -0.09 -3.33 -13.36
C VAL A 74 -1.48 -2.76 -13.06
N ARG A 75 -2.37 -2.67 -14.05
CA ARG A 75 -3.76 -2.26 -13.82
C ARG A 75 -4.48 -3.20 -12.85
N THR A 76 -4.29 -4.51 -13.02
CA THR A 76 -4.85 -5.54 -12.12
C THR A 76 -4.30 -5.40 -10.70
N LEU A 77 -3.00 -5.15 -10.57
CA LEU A 77 -2.34 -4.82 -9.31
C LEU A 77 -2.97 -3.59 -8.65
N LEU A 78 -3.13 -2.48 -9.38
CA LEU A 78 -3.68 -1.24 -8.84
C LEU A 78 -5.11 -1.43 -8.31
N ASN A 79 -5.96 -2.15 -9.03
CA ASN A 79 -7.31 -2.49 -8.57
C ASN A 79 -7.32 -3.41 -7.34
N ARG A 80 -6.32 -4.29 -7.20
CA ARG A 80 -6.12 -5.10 -5.99
C ARG A 80 -5.68 -4.23 -4.82
N LEU A 81 -4.78 -3.28 -5.06
CA LEU A 81 -4.25 -2.37 -4.04
C LEU A 81 -5.27 -1.34 -3.57
N ARG A 82 -6.19 -0.93 -4.44
CA ARG A 82 -7.33 -0.09 -4.05
C ARG A 82 -8.22 -0.77 -3.01
N ARG A 83 -8.54 -2.05 -3.23
CA ARG A 83 -9.29 -2.87 -2.27
C ARG A 83 -8.52 -3.19 -0.99
N ALA A 84 -7.20 -3.01 -0.99
CA ALA A 84 -6.33 -3.29 0.13
C ALA A 84 -5.94 -2.01 0.90
N GLY A 85 -6.59 -0.88 0.63
CA GLY A 85 -6.31 0.38 1.34
C GLY A 85 -4.98 1.04 0.99
N VAL A 86 -4.33 0.68 -0.12
CA VAL A 86 -3.04 1.29 -0.55
C VAL A 86 -3.27 2.40 -1.57
N VAL A 87 -4.23 2.22 -2.46
CA VAL A 87 -4.53 3.14 -3.56
C VAL A 87 -5.90 3.76 -3.32
N ALA A 88 -6.00 5.08 -3.33
CA ALA A 88 -7.28 5.77 -3.27
C ALA A 88 -7.89 5.93 -4.68
N GLU A 89 -7.06 6.29 -5.66
CA GLU A 89 -7.52 6.62 -7.00
C GLU A 89 -6.52 6.21 -8.09
N ILE A 90 -7.04 5.83 -9.24
CA ILE A 90 -6.25 5.44 -10.42
C ILE A 90 -6.75 6.27 -11.61
N ARG A 91 -5.85 7.02 -12.25
CA ARG A 91 -6.13 7.80 -13.45
C ARG A 91 -5.15 7.44 -14.55
N GLU A 92 -5.65 7.26 -15.77
CA GLU A 92 -4.75 7.15 -16.92
C GLU A 92 -4.05 8.50 -17.14
N HIS A 93 -2.71 8.49 -17.10
CA HIS A 93 -1.91 9.67 -17.38
C HIS A 93 -1.53 9.74 -18.86
N THR A 94 -1.12 8.60 -19.42
CA THR A 94 -0.95 8.37 -20.85
C THR A 94 -1.29 6.91 -21.20
N PRO A 95 -1.39 6.53 -22.48
CA PRO A 95 -1.63 5.13 -22.88
C PRO A 95 -0.65 4.09 -22.33
N GLY A 96 0.49 4.51 -21.78
CA GLY A 96 1.46 3.63 -21.14
C GLY A 96 1.87 4.05 -19.73
N SER A 97 1.03 4.84 -19.04
CA SER A 97 1.28 5.20 -17.64
C SER A 97 -0.01 5.41 -16.84
N PHE A 98 0.10 5.35 -15.53
CA PHE A 98 -0.98 5.60 -14.58
C PHE A 98 -0.52 6.64 -13.55
N ALA A 99 -1.31 7.68 -13.35
CA ALA A 99 -1.23 8.52 -12.17
C ALA A 99 -2.07 7.87 -11.06
N VAL A 100 -1.50 7.73 -9.88
CA VAL A 100 -2.10 6.97 -8.78
C VAL A 100 -2.05 7.84 -7.53
N ARG A 101 -3.22 8.12 -6.95
CA ARG A 101 -3.30 8.75 -5.63
C ARG A 101 -3.28 7.68 -4.56
N LEU A 102 -2.36 7.78 -3.60
CA LEU A 102 -2.27 6.82 -2.52
C LEU A 102 -3.36 7.09 -1.48
N ALA A 103 -3.75 6.03 -0.77
CA ALA A 103 -4.68 6.15 0.34
C ALA A 103 -3.93 6.58 1.61
N PRO A 104 -4.61 7.25 2.57
CA PRO A 104 -4.03 7.49 3.88
C PRO A 104 -3.67 6.15 4.54
N LEU A 105 -2.69 6.15 5.44
CA LEU A 105 -2.20 4.93 6.08
C LEU A 105 -3.30 4.20 6.88
N ARG A 106 -4.22 4.94 7.52
CA ARG A 106 -5.38 4.38 8.24
C ARG A 106 -6.27 3.48 7.38
N ALA A 107 -6.33 3.74 6.06
CA ALA A 107 -7.12 2.93 5.14
C ALA A 107 -6.60 1.49 5.01
N LEU A 108 -5.32 1.22 5.35
CA LEU A 108 -4.79 -0.14 5.42
C LEU A 108 -5.50 -0.96 6.51
N PHE A 109 -5.84 -0.32 7.63
CA PHE A 109 -6.40 -0.98 8.80
C PHE A 109 -7.92 -1.14 8.68
N GLU A 110 -8.58 -0.20 8.01
CA GLU A 110 -10.02 -0.26 7.72
C GLU A 110 -10.38 -1.22 6.57
N ALA A 111 -9.40 -1.57 5.73
CA ALA A 111 -9.65 -2.46 4.60
C ALA A 111 -10.10 -3.86 5.07
N PRO A 112 -11.18 -4.43 4.49
CA PRO A 112 -11.68 -5.74 4.87
C PRO A 112 -10.58 -6.82 4.77
N PRO A 113 -10.43 -7.70 5.77
CA PRO A 113 -9.47 -8.79 5.71
C PRO A 113 -9.76 -9.66 4.49
N ARG A 114 -8.71 -10.03 3.76
CA ARG A 114 -8.84 -10.83 2.54
C ARG A 114 -9.28 -12.25 2.91
N THR A 115 -10.55 -12.58 2.74
CA THR A 115 -10.97 -13.97 2.54
C THR A 115 -10.35 -14.44 1.23
N ARG A 116 -9.23 -15.15 1.34
CA ARG A 116 -8.63 -15.83 0.19
C ARG A 116 -9.59 -16.95 -0.23
N ASP A 117 -10.30 -16.71 -1.32
CA ASP A 117 -11.13 -17.63 -2.11
C ASP A 117 -12.59 -17.76 -1.67
N GLY A 118 -13.49 -17.51 -2.64
CA GLY A 118 -14.94 -17.59 -2.54
C GLY A 118 -15.42 -19.04 -2.40
N HIS A 119 -15.24 -19.60 -1.21
CA HIS A 119 -16.02 -20.74 -0.77
C HIS A 119 -16.94 -20.27 0.35
N GLU A 120 -18.20 -20.05 0.00
CA GLU A 120 -19.30 -20.02 0.96
C GLU A 120 -19.17 -21.27 1.86
N GLY A 121 -19.08 -21.07 3.18
CA GLY A 121 -19.18 -22.17 4.14
C GLY A 121 -17.90 -22.61 4.86
N ARG A 122 -16.78 -21.90 4.79
CA ARG A 122 -15.73 -22.06 5.82
C ARG A 122 -15.55 -20.75 6.59
N GLN A 123 -16.16 -20.69 7.77
CA GLN A 123 -15.66 -19.86 8.85
C GLN A 123 -14.20 -20.27 9.08
N ARG A 124 -13.27 -19.62 8.38
CA ARG A 124 -11.86 -19.75 8.72
C ARG A 124 -11.75 -19.07 10.07
N HIS A 125 -11.57 -19.88 11.11
CA HIS A 125 -11.02 -19.36 12.36
C HIS A 125 -9.86 -18.44 11.97
N PRO A 126 -9.83 -17.18 12.43
CA PRO A 126 -8.66 -16.33 12.26
C PRO A 126 -7.46 -17.17 12.71
N THR A 127 -6.40 -17.19 11.90
CA THR A 127 -5.14 -17.83 12.31
C THR A 127 -4.85 -17.33 13.73
N PRO A 128 -4.71 -18.22 14.72
CA PRO A 128 -4.55 -17.79 16.09
C PRO A 128 -3.34 -16.85 16.15
N PRO A 129 -3.44 -15.77 16.93
CA PRO A 129 -2.39 -14.79 17.04
C PRO A 129 -1.05 -15.48 17.30
N ASN A 130 0.01 -15.10 16.57
CA ASN A 130 1.34 -15.61 16.83
C ASN A 130 1.97 -14.68 17.88
N PRO A 131 2.02 -15.09 19.16
CA PRO A 131 2.52 -14.23 20.24
C PRO A 131 3.98 -13.85 20.06
N GLN A 132 4.73 -14.56 19.19
CA GLN A 132 6.12 -14.22 18.87
C GLN A 132 6.25 -13.11 17.82
N SER A 133 5.18 -12.75 17.11
CA SER A 133 5.26 -11.74 16.04
C SER A 133 5.59 -10.34 16.57
N LEU A 134 5.13 -10.03 17.77
CA LEU A 134 5.43 -8.77 18.47
C LEU A 134 6.59 -8.92 19.47
N ALA A 135 7.12 -10.13 19.65
CA ALA A 135 8.21 -10.36 20.57
C ALA A 135 9.49 -9.67 20.06
N GLY A 136 10.12 -8.88 20.94
CA GLY A 136 11.31 -8.11 20.60
C GLY A 136 11.06 -6.64 20.27
N LEU A 137 9.80 -6.20 20.16
CA LEU A 137 9.46 -4.78 20.09
C LEU A 137 9.59 -4.13 21.48
N SER A 138 10.01 -2.87 21.51
CA SER A 138 10.01 -2.08 22.75
C SER A 138 8.60 -1.83 23.28
N ALA A 139 8.51 -1.57 24.59
CA ALA A 139 7.24 -1.23 25.25
C ALA A 139 6.55 -0.01 24.62
N GLU A 140 7.33 0.97 24.16
CA GLU A 140 6.83 2.17 23.48
C GLU A 140 6.14 1.82 22.16
N THR A 141 6.78 0.99 21.33
CA THR A 141 6.19 0.54 20.06
C THR A 141 4.94 -0.32 20.29
N LEU A 142 4.95 -1.17 21.32
CA LEU A 142 3.79 -1.97 21.71
C LEU A 142 2.61 -1.12 22.19
N ASP A 143 2.88 -0.07 22.97
CA ASP A 143 1.83 0.84 23.42
C ASP A 143 1.22 1.62 22.25
N ALA A 144 2.06 2.14 21.34
CA ALA A 144 1.58 2.82 20.14
C ALA A 144 0.73 1.90 19.24
N LEU A 145 1.16 0.64 19.04
CA LEU A 145 0.36 -0.36 18.30
C LEU A 145 -0.96 -0.66 19.01
N ARG A 146 -0.97 -0.72 20.34
CA ARG A 146 -2.19 -0.96 21.11
C ARG A 146 -3.18 0.18 20.95
N GLN A 147 -2.71 1.42 21.00
CA GLN A 147 -3.54 2.60 20.77
C GLN A 147 -4.13 2.59 19.36
N LEU A 148 -3.31 2.27 18.36
CA LEU A 148 -3.74 2.19 16.96
C LEU A 148 -4.83 1.12 16.78
N ALA A 149 -4.60 -0.07 17.33
CA ALA A 149 -5.56 -1.17 17.30
C ALA A 149 -6.92 -0.78 17.92
N ILE A 150 -6.92 -0.03 19.02
CA ILE A 150 -8.16 0.44 19.66
C ILE A 150 -8.90 1.42 18.74
N LEU A 151 -8.20 2.40 18.15
CA LEU A 151 -8.81 3.38 17.24
C LEU A 151 -9.33 2.73 15.95
N SER A 152 -8.57 1.81 15.38
CA SER A 152 -8.96 1.01 14.20
C SER A 152 -10.21 0.18 14.49
N LEU A 153 -10.27 -0.51 15.62
CA LEU A 153 -11.47 -1.27 16.02
C LEU A 153 -12.66 -0.34 16.27
N HIS A 154 -12.44 0.83 16.86
CA HIS A 154 -13.49 1.83 17.06
C HIS A 154 -14.05 2.35 15.73
N SER A 155 -13.19 2.66 14.74
CA SER A 155 -13.63 3.13 13.42
C SER A 155 -14.42 2.06 12.65
N LEU A 156 -14.14 0.78 12.94
CA LEU A 156 -14.90 -0.37 12.46
C LEU A 156 -16.19 -0.66 13.26
N GLY A 157 -16.54 0.18 14.24
CA GLY A 157 -17.78 0.10 15.02
C GLY A 157 -17.68 -0.77 16.29
N ILE A 158 -16.46 -1.03 16.79
CA ILE A 158 -16.21 -1.81 18.02
C ILE A 158 -15.66 -0.86 19.11
N PRO A 159 -16.52 -0.20 19.91
CA PRO A 159 -16.11 0.88 20.82
C PRO A 159 -15.42 0.43 22.12
N ALA A 160 -15.57 -0.85 22.51
CA ALA A 160 -14.96 -1.40 23.73
C ALA A 160 -14.39 -2.80 23.45
N PRO A 161 -13.32 -2.90 22.63
CA PRO A 161 -12.78 -4.19 22.23
C PRO A 161 -12.16 -4.92 23.43
N GLU A 162 -12.50 -6.19 23.59
CA GLU A 162 -11.83 -7.03 24.58
C GLU A 162 -10.33 -7.17 24.25
N ALA A 163 -9.50 -7.43 25.27
CA ALA A 163 -8.04 -7.51 25.12
C ALA A 163 -7.56 -8.48 24.02
N ARG A 164 -8.27 -9.60 23.81
CA ARG A 164 -7.96 -10.56 22.75
C ARG A 164 -8.13 -10.00 21.34
N PHE A 165 -9.11 -9.12 21.14
CA PHE A 165 -9.37 -8.47 19.85
C PHE A 165 -8.31 -7.40 19.59
N VAL A 166 -7.97 -6.61 20.61
CA VAL A 166 -6.87 -5.63 20.53
C VAL A 166 -5.56 -6.32 20.17
N GLN A 167 -5.21 -7.41 20.86
CA GLN A 167 -3.98 -8.16 20.56
C GLN A 167 -3.95 -8.70 19.12
N SER A 168 -5.06 -9.26 18.65
CA SER A 168 -5.15 -9.81 17.30
C SER A 168 -5.04 -8.70 16.24
N GLU A 169 -5.58 -7.53 16.55
CA GLU A 169 -5.48 -6.35 15.69
C GLU A 169 -4.05 -5.79 15.64
N MET A 170 -3.37 -5.67 16.79
CA MET A 170 -1.96 -5.27 16.85
C MET A 170 -1.07 -6.14 15.95
N GLU A 171 -1.29 -7.46 15.94
CA GLU A 171 -0.53 -8.40 15.10
C GLU A 171 -0.85 -8.24 13.60
N ARG A 172 -2.12 -7.97 13.27
CA ARG A 172 -2.56 -7.68 11.91
C ARG A 172 -1.91 -6.38 11.41
N GLU A 173 -1.98 -5.31 12.20
CA GLU A 173 -1.41 -4.00 11.88
C GLU A 173 0.11 -4.08 11.71
N PHE A 174 0.80 -4.75 12.65
CA PHE A 174 2.23 -5.03 12.54
C PHE A 174 2.57 -5.75 11.23
N SER A 175 1.83 -6.81 10.89
CA SER A 175 2.05 -7.57 9.66
C SER A 175 1.83 -6.72 8.40
N LEU A 176 0.83 -5.83 8.40
CA LEU A 176 0.55 -4.92 7.29
C LEU A 176 1.67 -3.89 7.12
N LEU A 177 2.12 -3.28 8.22
CA LEU A 177 3.18 -2.28 8.24
C LEU A 177 4.54 -2.87 7.88
N ALA A 178 4.91 -4.02 8.45
CA ALA A 178 6.17 -4.70 8.13
C ALA A 178 6.26 -5.04 6.63
N ARG A 179 5.15 -5.50 6.04
CA ARG A 179 5.07 -5.71 4.58
C ARG A 179 5.20 -4.40 3.79
N ALA A 180 4.65 -3.31 4.30
CA ALA A 180 4.63 -2.04 3.59
C ALA A 180 5.98 -1.31 3.60
N ILE A 181 6.70 -1.39 4.73
CA ILE A 181 8.07 -0.88 4.87
C ILE A 181 9.00 -1.63 3.91
N GLY A 182 8.90 -2.96 3.89
CA GLY A 182 9.74 -3.81 3.04
C GLY A 182 11.19 -3.89 3.53
N GLY A 183 11.85 -5.01 3.25
CA GLY A 183 13.21 -5.26 3.76
C GLY A 183 13.24 -5.70 5.22
N PRO A 184 14.43 -5.67 5.87
CA PRO A 184 14.58 -6.01 7.29
C PRO A 184 13.72 -5.09 8.18
N LEU A 185 13.17 -5.64 9.25
CA LEU A 185 12.35 -4.87 10.18
C LEU A 185 13.23 -3.82 10.90
N ASP A 186 12.95 -2.55 10.62
CA ASP A 186 13.45 -1.41 11.38
C ASP A 186 12.36 -0.93 12.33
N GLU A 187 12.58 -1.08 13.64
CA GLU A 187 11.60 -0.67 14.65
C GLU A 187 11.34 0.84 14.64
N ALA A 188 12.34 1.66 14.29
CA ALA A 188 12.15 3.11 14.20
C ALA A 188 11.21 3.47 13.04
N ALA A 189 11.38 2.82 11.88
CA ALA A 189 10.49 2.98 10.74
C ALA A 189 9.07 2.49 11.06
N LEU A 190 8.93 1.36 11.77
CA LEU A 190 7.64 0.86 12.24
C LEU A 190 6.95 1.88 13.16
N ARG A 191 7.66 2.38 14.18
CA ARG A 191 7.11 3.34 15.13
C ARG A 191 6.68 4.64 14.46
N ALA A 192 7.48 5.13 13.52
CA ALA A 192 7.12 6.30 12.72
C ALA A 192 5.84 6.08 11.90
N ALA A 193 5.67 4.88 11.32
CA ALA A 193 4.45 4.53 10.58
C ALA A 193 3.22 4.43 11.51
N VAL A 194 3.36 3.82 12.69
CA VAL A 194 2.28 3.73 13.69
C VAL A 194 1.87 5.13 14.18
N THR A 195 2.84 5.96 14.57
CA THR A 195 2.61 7.33 15.06
C THR A 195 1.86 8.16 14.02
N ARG A 196 2.21 7.99 12.74
CA ARG A 196 1.54 8.65 11.65
C ARG A 196 0.10 8.19 11.47
N ALA A 197 -0.16 6.88 11.54
CA ALA A 197 -1.51 6.35 11.46
C ALA A 197 -2.39 6.89 12.60
N LEU A 198 -1.85 6.99 13.82
CA LEU A 198 -2.54 7.60 14.96
C LEU A 198 -2.95 9.05 14.66
N HIS A 199 -2.02 9.86 14.15
CA HIS A 199 -2.31 11.24 13.77
C HIS A 199 -3.40 11.33 12.69
N GLU A 200 -3.41 10.40 11.73
CA GLU A 200 -4.46 10.36 10.72
C GLU A 200 -5.86 10.03 11.28
N TYR A 201 -5.95 9.30 12.40
CA TYR A 201 -7.22 9.10 13.10
C TYR A 201 -7.64 10.37 13.86
N GLU A 202 -6.71 11.03 14.54
CA GLU A 202 -6.96 12.29 15.26
C GLU A 202 -7.47 13.41 14.32
N GLU A 203 -6.88 13.54 13.13
CA GLU A 203 -7.32 14.49 12.11
C GLU A 203 -8.69 14.16 11.50
N ALA A 204 -9.10 12.90 11.51
CA ALA A 204 -10.40 12.49 10.96
C ALA A 204 -11.57 12.73 11.92
N ASP A 205 -11.29 12.73 13.23
CA ASP A 205 -12.28 12.94 14.30
C ASP A 205 -12.43 14.43 14.71
N SER A 206 -11.60 15.32 14.14
CA SER A 206 -11.60 16.77 14.36
C SER A 206 -12.46 17.54 13.36
#